data_AF-A0A4S9YVY2-F1
#
_entry.id   AF-A0A4S9YVY2-F1
#
_cell.length_a   1.000
_cell.length_b   1.000
_cell.length_c   1.000
_cell.angle_alpha   90.00
_cell.angle_beta   90.00
_cell.angle_gamma   90.00
#
_symmetry.space_group_name_H-M   'P 1'
#
loop_
_entity.id
_entity.type
_entity.pdbx_description
1 polymer ?
#
loop_
_entity_poly.entity_id
_entity_poly.type
_entity_poly.pdbx_seq_one_letter_code
_entity_poly.pdbx_strand_id
1 'polypeptide(L)'
;PELAWLGEESNEFGTDEFLKWCEVVGTEPYFALNFGTGTLDEALGWLEYCNSDKNTYYANLRRKNGRDKPYNVKYWALGNEMWGPWQVGQMTKEAYADKAYQWAKAMKLLDPSVILILCGETGYSTWDSYVLKECVKWDTHTLGGSTTASLIDMHSIHIYTASNDHLKNATAPRSAERAIEITGGLIDLVRIENKVPYTVPAPTICFDEWNVWDPVRAPGDIGAEEKYTLSDALAVGVWLNVFIRQAKYIGMANIAQSVNVISPLMTTKEGILKQTTWWPLLLFSKYMRGWTVAVNVRCGEYEGETEPSWIRGTIETPWLDVSATINEEGIVSMAVVNVSDSKDFSTKLEGVSNYITKHCHKQDQPDKD
;
A
#
# COMPACT_ATOMS: atom_id res chain seq x y z
N PRO A 1 21.26 -12.45 -14.29
CA PRO A 1 20.11 -13.31 -13.96
C PRO A 1 19.30 -12.63 -12.88
N GLU A 2 17.99 -12.57 -13.07
CA GLU A 2 17.03 -12.21 -12.03
C GLU A 2 16.59 -13.52 -11.36
N LEU A 3 16.74 -13.62 -10.04
CA LEU A 3 16.56 -14.88 -9.29
C LEU A 3 15.15 -15.07 -8.74
N ALA A 4 14.41 -14.00 -8.44
CA ALA A 4 13.07 -14.06 -7.89
C ALA A 4 12.04 -14.55 -8.94
N TRP A 5 12.22 -14.16 -10.19
CA TRP A 5 11.29 -14.37 -11.30
C TRP A 5 11.90 -15.17 -12.46
N LEU A 6 13.10 -15.74 -12.27
CA LEU A 6 13.74 -16.70 -13.17
C LEU A 6 14.02 -16.15 -14.59
N GLY A 7 14.41 -14.87 -14.68
CA GLY A 7 14.61 -14.17 -15.94
C GLY A 7 16.01 -13.57 -16.14
N GLU A 8 16.15 -12.77 -17.18
CA GLU A 8 17.32 -11.92 -17.43
C GLU A 8 16.91 -10.44 -17.33
N GLU A 9 17.48 -9.71 -16.38
CA GLU A 9 17.30 -8.26 -16.28
C GLU A 9 18.34 -7.55 -17.15
N SER A 10 17.84 -6.85 -18.18
CA SER A 10 18.64 -6.09 -19.14
C SER A 10 19.33 -4.86 -18.53
N ASN A 11 18.73 -4.28 -17.49
CA ASN A 11 19.06 -2.98 -16.91
C ASN A 11 18.95 -1.80 -17.91
N GLU A 12 18.15 -1.94 -18.97
CA GLU A 12 17.87 -0.81 -19.88
C GLU A 12 17.00 0.28 -19.23
N PHE A 13 16.25 -0.06 -18.18
CA PHE A 13 15.41 0.85 -17.42
C PHE A 13 15.84 0.86 -15.96
N GLY A 14 16.63 1.87 -15.57
CA GLY A 14 17.20 2.00 -14.24
C GLY A 14 16.65 3.19 -13.45
N THR A 15 17.43 3.64 -12.47
CA THR A 15 17.06 4.75 -11.58
C THR A 15 16.73 6.03 -12.37
N ASP A 16 17.58 6.44 -13.32
CA ASP A 16 17.37 7.70 -14.03
C ASP A 16 16.16 7.62 -14.98
N GLU A 17 15.97 6.49 -15.67
CA GLU A 17 14.82 6.27 -16.54
C GLU A 17 13.51 6.25 -15.75
N PHE A 18 13.47 5.56 -14.61
CA PHE A 18 12.30 5.52 -13.74
C PHE A 18 11.96 6.88 -13.15
N LEU A 19 12.96 7.60 -12.62
CA LEU A 19 12.73 8.93 -12.04
C LEU A 19 12.27 9.94 -13.10
N LYS A 20 12.82 9.86 -14.31
CA LYS A 20 12.34 10.65 -15.44
C LYS A 20 10.91 10.27 -15.83
N TRP A 21 10.57 8.99 -15.82
CA TRP A 21 9.21 8.53 -16.07
C TRP A 21 8.24 9.06 -15.01
N CYS A 22 8.63 9.04 -13.73
CA CYS A 22 7.87 9.63 -12.63
C CYS A 22 7.59 11.13 -12.85
N GLU A 23 8.58 11.89 -13.31
CA GLU A 23 8.41 13.31 -13.67
C GLU A 23 7.40 13.50 -14.83
N VAL A 24 7.44 12.61 -15.83
CA VAL A 24 6.52 12.66 -16.97
C VAL A 24 5.07 12.39 -16.56
N VAL A 25 4.84 11.42 -15.67
CA VAL A 25 3.48 11.06 -15.22
C VAL A 25 3.02 11.86 -14.00
N GLY A 26 3.91 12.65 -13.39
CA GLY A 26 3.60 13.50 -12.23
C GLY A 26 3.40 12.72 -10.93
N THR A 27 4.14 11.63 -10.72
CA THR A 27 4.08 10.82 -9.49
C THR A 27 5.37 10.94 -8.68
N GLU A 28 5.28 10.70 -7.38
CA GLU A 28 6.46 10.55 -6.53
C GLU A 28 7.00 9.12 -6.57
N PRO A 29 8.33 8.93 -6.61
CA PRO A 29 8.96 7.62 -6.57
C PRO A 29 9.01 7.06 -5.14
N TYR A 30 8.86 5.74 -5.03
CA TYR A 30 9.07 4.96 -3.81
C TYR A 30 10.07 3.84 -4.10
N PHE A 31 11.20 3.84 -3.41
CA PHE A 31 12.30 2.89 -3.65
C PHE A 31 12.43 1.85 -2.56
N ALA A 32 12.56 0.58 -2.93
CA ALA A 32 12.93 -0.50 -2.03
C ALA A 32 14.45 -0.74 -2.10
N LEU A 33 15.11 -0.73 -0.94
CA LEU A 33 16.54 -1.00 -0.84
C LEU A 33 16.82 -2.51 -0.93
N ASN A 34 17.93 -2.89 -1.57
CA ASN A 34 18.38 -4.27 -1.57
C ASN A 34 18.90 -4.68 -0.19
N PHE A 35 18.06 -5.37 0.59
CA PHE A 35 18.42 -5.90 1.90
C PHE A 35 18.97 -7.32 1.84
N GLY A 36 18.74 -8.06 0.75
CA GLY A 36 19.19 -9.43 0.59
C GLY A 36 20.69 -9.53 0.39
N THR A 37 21.18 -9.01 -0.74
CA THR A 37 22.60 -9.06 -1.12
C THR A 37 23.30 -7.71 -1.03
N GLY A 38 22.52 -6.63 -0.88
CA GLY A 38 23.04 -5.27 -0.82
C GLY A 38 23.67 -4.90 0.52
N THR A 39 24.51 -3.88 0.45
CA THR A 39 25.29 -3.32 1.56
C THR A 39 24.81 -1.92 1.95
N LEU A 40 25.18 -1.48 3.16
CA LEU A 40 24.85 -0.13 3.63
C LEU A 40 25.53 0.94 2.75
N ASP A 41 26.75 0.69 2.29
CA ASP A 41 27.49 1.63 1.44
C ASP A 41 26.79 1.83 0.09
N GLU A 42 26.23 0.77 -0.50
CA GLU A 42 25.43 0.87 -1.74
C GLU A 42 24.14 1.64 -1.49
N ALA A 43 23.43 1.39 -0.40
CA ALA A 43 22.21 2.11 -0.04
C ALA A 43 22.46 3.61 0.17
N LEU A 44 23.50 3.97 0.92
CA LEU A 44 23.90 5.37 1.13
C LEU A 44 24.39 6.02 -0.16
N GLY A 45 25.11 5.28 -0.99
CA GLY A 45 25.53 5.76 -2.30
C GLY A 45 24.35 6.07 -3.23
N TRP A 46 23.33 5.22 -3.23
CA TRP A 46 22.11 5.43 -4.02
C TRP A 46 21.27 6.60 -3.49
N LEU A 47 21.15 6.74 -2.17
CA LEU A 47 20.52 7.92 -1.55
C LEU A 47 21.28 9.21 -1.88
N GLU A 48 22.61 9.21 -1.77
CA GLU A 48 23.44 10.37 -2.13
C GLU A 48 23.28 10.72 -3.62
N TYR A 49 23.32 9.71 -4.50
CA TYR A 49 23.08 9.88 -5.93
C TYR A 49 21.77 10.61 -6.19
N CYS A 50 20.68 10.18 -5.54
CA CYS A 50 19.35 10.73 -5.75
C CYS A 50 19.16 12.11 -5.14
N ASN A 51 19.72 12.38 -3.95
CA ASN A 51 19.29 13.51 -3.12
C ASN A 51 20.38 14.55 -2.84
N SER A 52 21.66 14.24 -2.99
CA SER A 52 22.73 15.16 -2.62
C SER A 52 23.01 16.22 -3.70
N ASP A 53 23.04 17.48 -3.29
CA ASP A 53 23.50 18.63 -4.09
C ASP A 53 25.00 18.93 -3.89
N LYS A 54 25.66 18.22 -2.98
CA LYS A 54 27.06 18.44 -2.61
C LYS A 54 28.03 18.03 -3.74
N ASN A 55 29.30 18.42 -3.58
CA ASN A 55 30.40 17.99 -4.44
C ASN A 55 31.00 16.68 -3.93
N THR A 56 30.23 15.60 -4.05
CA THR A 56 30.59 14.25 -3.58
C THR A 56 30.50 13.24 -4.72
N TYR A 57 31.06 12.04 -4.53
CA TYR A 57 31.25 11.08 -5.62
C TYR A 57 29.93 10.72 -6.32
N TYR A 58 28.90 10.31 -5.59
CA TYR A 58 27.64 9.85 -6.19
C TYR A 58 26.80 11.01 -6.72
N ALA A 59 26.81 12.17 -6.05
CA ALA A 59 26.20 13.39 -6.58
C ALA A 59 26.81 13.78 -7.93
N ASN A 60 28.13 13.69 -8.07
CA ASN A 60 28.83 13.97 -9.33
C ASN A 60 28.61 12.88 -10.39
N LEU A 61 28.43 11.62 -9.98
CA LEU A 61 28.04 10.55 -10.88
C LEU A 61 26.68 10.83 -11.52
N ARG A 62 25.69 11.30 -10.73
CA ARG A 62 24.38 11.74 -11.25
C ARG A 62 24.53 12.86 -12.30
N ARG A 63 25.36 13.87 -12.00
CA ARG A 63 25.66 14.96 -12.94
C ARG A 63 26.27 14.44 -14.24
N LYS A 64 27.22 13.50 -14.14
CA LYS A 64 27.85 12.86 -15.30
C LYS A 64 26.85 12.05 -16.14
N ASN A 65 25.85 11.45 -15.50
CA ASN A 65 24.77 10.71 -16.16
C ASN A 65 23.69 11.62 -16.76
N GLY A 66 23.87 12.94 -16.71
CA GLY A 66 23.03 13.91 -17.40
C GLY A 66 22.01 14.62 -16.52
N ARG A 67 22.01 14.39 -15.21
CA ARG A 67 21.11 15.04 -14.26
C ARG A 67 21.88 15.92 -13.26
N ASP A 68 21.83 17.23 -13.48
CA ASP A 68 22.55 18.18 -12.61
C ASP A 68 21.94 18.27 -11.19
N LYS A 69 20.63 18.52 -11.12
CA LYS A 69 19.90 18.71 -9.86
C LYS A 69 19.50 17.39 -9.22
N PRO A 70 19.47 17.29 -7.87
CA PRO A 70 18.90 16.15 -7.17
C PRO A 70 17.46 15.85 -7.61
N TYR A 71 17.08 14.58 -7.52
CA TYR A 71 15.69 14.14 -7.71
C TYR A 71 14.84 14.36 -6.44
N ASN A 72 15.47 14.39 -5.26
CA ASN A 72 14.80 14.52 -3.95
C ASN A 72 13.79 13.39 -3.70
N VAL A 73 14.23 12.15 -3.87
CA VAL A 73 13.41 10.96 -3.60
C VAL A 73 13.11 10.89 -2.11
N LYS A 74 11.81 10.89 -1.78
CA LYS A 74 11.34 10.96 -0.40
C LYS A 74 11.19 9.58 0.25
N TYR A 75 10.58 8.63 -0.42
CA TYR A 75 10.14 7.37 0.20
C TYR A 75 11.15 6.24 -0.05
N TRP A 76 11.59 5.60 1.03
CA TRP A 76 12.56 4.50 0.98
C TRP A 76 12.17 3.33 1.88
N ALA A 77 11.95 2.15 1.29
CA ALA A 77 11.68 0.90 1.98
C ALA A 77 12.98 0.26 2.42
N LEU A 78 13.02 -0.14 3.68
CA LEU A 78 14.12 -0.88 4.27
C LEU A 78 13.96 -2.38 3.93
N GLY A 79 14.12 -2.74 2.66
CA GLY A 79 13.97 -4.10 2.15
C GLY A 79 12.58 -4.40 1.58
N ASN A 80 12.38 -5.66 1.16
CA ASN A 80 11.13 -6.17 0.60
C ASN A 80 10.88 -7.60 1.12
N GLU A 81 9.74 -7.82 1.77
CA GLU A 81 9.26 -9.11 2.30
C GLU A 81 10.33 -10.02 2.91
N MET A 82 11.27 -9.47 3.68
CA MET A 82 12.49 -10.20 4.11
C MET A 82 12.20 -11.44 4.97
N TRP A 83 10.95 -11.63 5.41
CA TRP A 83 10.43 -12.80 6.12
C TRP A 83 10.15 -14.00 5.20
N GLY A 84 9.82 -13.77 3.93
CA GLY A 84 9.32 -14.77 3.00
C GLY A 84 10.40 -15.78 2.57
N PRO A 85 10.13 -17.10 2.58
CA PRO A 85 11.10 -18.12 2.17
C PRO A 85 11.50 -18.08 0.68
N TRP A 86 10.77 -17.34 -0.14
CA TRP A 86 11.12 -17.09 -1.55
C TRP A 86 12.15 -15.96 -1.73
N GLN A 87 12.35 -15.10 -0.73
CA GLN A 87 13.24 -13.95 -0.86
C GLN A 87 14.71 -14.36 -0.84
N VAL A 88 15.48 -13.82 -1.79
CA VAL A 88 16.94 -13.95 -1.79
C VAL A 88 17.49 -13.15 -0.60
N GLY A 89 18.21 -13.84 0.27
CA GLY A 89 18.71 -13.25 1.51
C GLY A 89 17.61 -13.11 2.59
N GLN A 90 16.63 -14.01 2.60
CA GLN A 90 15.66 -14.16 3.69
C GLN A 90 16.31 -14.00 5.07
N MET A 91 15.64 -13.28 5.97
CA MET A 91 16.11 -12.98 7.31
C MET A 91 15.13 -13.51 8.36
N THR A 92 15.64 -13.74 9.57
CA THR A 92 14.78 -13.77 10.76
C THR A 92 14.39 -12.34 11.14
N LYS A 93 13.29 -12.19 11.88
CA LYS A 93 12.84 -10.87 12.37
C LYS A 93 13.88 -10.15 13.21
N GLU A 94 14.68 -10.89 13.98
CA GLU A 94 15.79 -10.37 14.80
C GLU A 94 16.88 -9.77 13.92
N ALA A 95 17.34 -10.53 12.91
CA ALA A 95 18.38 -10.08 11.98
C ALA A 95 17.92 -8.88 11.14
N TYR A 96 16.66 -8.92 10.68
CA TYR A 96 16.07 -7.82 9.94
C TYR A 96 15.98 -6.55 10.79
N ALA A 97 15.40 -6.62 11.99
CA ALA A 97 15.18 -5.45 12.83
C ALA A 97 16.50 -4.77 13.23
N ASP A 98 17.54 -5.54 13.53
CA ASP A 98 18.87 -4.99 13.80
C ASP A 98 19.44 -4.26 12.58
N LYS A 99 19.43 -4.91 11.40
CA LYS A 99 19.91 -4.30 10.15
C LYS A 99 19.12 -3.05 9.77
N ALA A 100 17.80 -3.13 9.77
CA ALA A 100 16.89 -2.04 9.41
C ALA A 100 17.10 -0.83 10.32
N TYR A 101 17.25 -1.04 11.63
CA TYR A 101 17.49 0.04 12.58
C TYR A 101 18.83 0.74 12.30
N GLN A 102 19.92 0.00 12.09
CA GLN A 102 21.23 0.60 11.80
C GLN A 102 21.23 1.35 10.46
N TRP A 103 20.59 0.80 9.43
CA TRP A 103 20.48 1.45 8.12
C TRP A 103 19.66 2.74 8.22
N ALA A 104 18.53 2.72 8.95
CA ALA A 104 17.71 3.91 9.17
C ALA A 104 18.50 5.05 9.84
N LYS A 105 19.33 4.74 10.83
CA LYS A 105 20.24 5.72 11.46
C LYS A 105 21.14 6.39 10.44
N ALA A 106 21.85 5.58 9.65
CA ALA A 106 22.81 6.09 8.68
C ALA A 106 22.13 6.91 7.58
N MET A 107 20.98 6.46 7.08
CA MET A 107 20.21 7.17 6.07
C MET A 107 19.70 8.52 6.57
N LYS A 108 19.10 8.59 7.78
CA LYS A 108 18.63 9.86 8.37
C LYS A 108 19.77 10.82 8.71
N LEU A 109 20.98 10.31 9.00
CA LEU A 109 22.18 11.15 9.17
C LEU A 109 22.67 11.74 7.84
N LEU A 110 22.53 10.99 6.74
CA LEU A 110 22.88 11.45 5.41
C LEU A 110 21.86 12.47 4.87
N ASP A 111 20.57 12.13 5.00
CA ASP A 111 19.44 12.95 4.58
C ASP A 111 18.28 12.80 5.59
N PRO A 112 18.08 13.75 6.51
CA PRO A 112 17.01 13.66 7.51
C PRO A 112 15.61 13.87 6.93
N SER A 113 15.48 14.27 5.65
CA SER A 113 14.19 14.57 5.02
C SER A 113 13.49 13.34 4.43
N VAL A 114 14.20 12.22 4.27
CA VAL A 114 13.61 10.98 3.74
C VAL A 114 12.55 10.41 4.69
N ILE A 115 11.58 9.72 4.12
CA ILE A 115 10.57 8.92 4.81
C ILE A 115 11.00 7.47 4.72
N LEU A 116 11.22 6.83 5.87
CA LEU A 116 11.66 5.44 5.94
C LEU A 116 10.52 4.51 6.32
N ILE A 117 10.37 3.44 5.52
CA ILE A 117 9.33 2.44 5.65
C ILE A 117 9.98 1.12 6.08
N LEU A 118 9.56 0.57 7.23
CA LEU A 118 9.92 -0.80 7.63
C LEU A 118 9.20 -1.81 6.75
N CYS A 119 9.86 -2.93 6.46
CA CYS A 119 9.26 -4.10 5.84
C CYS A 119 8.49 -4.89 6.91
N GLY A 120 7.16 -4.84 6.88
CA GLY A 120 6.32 -5.73 7.65
C GLY A 120 5.86 -6.95 6.87
N GLU A 121 4.85 -7.63 7.41
CA GLU A 121 4.26 -8.84 6.85
C GLU A 121 2.76 -8.61 6.61
N THR A 122 1.89 -8.97 7.56
CA THR A 122 0.42 -8.93 7.37
C THR A 122 -0.27 -7.96 8.31
N GLY A 123 0.47 -7.30 9.19
CA GLY A 123 -0.04 -6.39 10.21
C GLY A 123 -0.47 -7.04 11.53
N TYR A 124 -0.50 -8.37 11.57
CA TYR A 124 -0.87 -9.15 12.76
C TYR A 124 0.07 -10.31 13.03
N SER A 125 1.24 -10.35 12.39
CA SER A 125 2.20 -11.44 12.58
C SER A 125 3.19 -11.18 13.72
N THR A 126 3.92 -12.22 14.10
CA THR A 126 5.00 -12.06 15.09
C THR A 126 6.23 -11.33 14.53
N TRP A 127 6.34 -11.23 13.20
CA TRP A 127 7.32 -10.37 12.53
C TRP A 127 6.94 -8.91 12.78
N ASP A 128 5.70 -8.52 12.46
CA ASP A 128 5.20 -7.15 12.62
C ASP A 128 5.39 -6.65 14.05
N SER A 129 4.93 -7.42 15.04
CA SER A 129 5.04 -7.03 16.45
C SER A 129 6.50 -6.84 16.88
N TYR A 130 7.41 -7.69 16.40
CA TYR A 130 8.82 -7.66 16.80
C TYR A 130 9.57 -6.51 16.12
N VAL A 131 9.38 -6.34 14.82
CA VAL A 131 10.02 -5.29 14.02
C VAL A 131 9.59 -3.91 14.51
N LEU A 132 8.29 -3.70 14.74
CA LEU A 132 7.79 -2.46 15.34
C LEU A 132 8.43 -2.21 16.72
N LYS A 133 8.49 -3.24 17.56
CA LYS A 133 9.06 -3.14 18.90
C LYS A 133 10.53 -2.73 18.88
N GLU A 134 11.31 -3.28 17.97
CA GLU A 134 12.75 -3.04 17.92
C GLU A 134 13.15 -1.80 17.13
N CYS A 135 12.34 -1.34 16.18
CA CYS A 135 12.70 -0.21 15.32
C CYS A 135 12.00 1.11 15.70
N VAL A 136 10.80 1.06 16.31
CA VAL A 136 10.08 2.28 16.74
C VAL A 136 10.58 2.74 18.11
N LYS A 137 11.73 3.43 18.10
CA LYS A 137 12.42 3.94 19.29
C LYS A 137 12.63 5.45 19.21
N TRP A 138 12.82 6.09 20.36
CA TRP A 138 13.23 7.49 20.43
C TRP A 138 14.69 7.58 20.91
N ASP A 139 15.57 8.03 20.02
CA ASP A 139 17.00 8.23 20.28
C ASP A 139 17.37 9.69 20.01
N THR A 140 17.59 10.46 21.08
CA THR A 140 17.97 11.87 21.01
C THR A 140 19.30 12.09 20.31
N HIS A 141 20.25 11.16 20.41
CA HIS A 141 21.57 11.37 19.84
C HIS A 141 21.54 11.23 18.31
N THR A 142 20.82 10.23 17.80
CA THR A 142 20.77 9.98 16.35
C THR A 142 19.99 11.08 15.61
N LEU A 143 19.03 11.73 16.28
CA LEU A 143 18.17 12.76 15.69
C LEU A 143 18.57 14.20 16.10
N GLY A 144 19.82 14.42 16.49
CA GLY A 144 20.34 15.76 16.80
C GLY A 144 19.61 16.46 17.97
N GLY A 145 19.09 15.69 18.92
CA GLY A 145 18.28 16.16 20.03
C GLY A 145 16.80 16.36 19.71
N SER A 146 16.34 16.00 18.51
CA SER A 146 14.95 16.19 18.12
C SER A 146 13.98 15.42 19.02
N THR A 147 12.99 16.14 19.54
CA THR A 147 11.86 15.59 20.29
C THR A 147 10.64 15.38 19.40
N THR A 148 10.74 15.67 18.09
CA THR A 148 9.62 15.65 17.14
C THR A 148 9.88 14.80 15.91
N ALA A 149 10.98 14.05 15.89
CA ALA A 149 11.35 13.17 14.78
C ALA A 149 11.45 11.71 15.25
N SER A 150 11.24 10.81 14.31
CA SER A 150 11.48 9.38 14.42
C SER A 150 12.45 8.96 13.33
N LEU A 151 13.18 7.86 13.53
CA LEU A 151 13.95 7.24 12.45
C LEU A 151 13.03 6.55 11.44
N ILE A 152 11.94 5.98 11.94
CA ILE A 152 10.95 5.25 11.16
C ILE A 152 9.67 6.07 11.06
N ASP A 153 9.21 6.25 9.83
CA ASP A 153 8.03 7.05 9.52
C ASP A 153 6.82 6.16 9.19
N MET A 154 7.04 4.97 8.61
CA MET A 154 5.96 4.02 8.32
C MET A 154 6.36 2.56 8.54
N HIS A 155 5.36 1.68 8.63
CA HIS A 155 5.50 0.22 8.67
C HIS A 155 4.67 -0.40 7.55
N SER A 156 5.30 -1.23 6.70
CA SER A 156 4.60 -1.85 5.58
C SER A 156 3.73 -3.03 6.00
N ILE A 157 2.62 -3.26 5.31
CA ILE A 157 1.82 -4.51 5.42
C ILE A 157 1.31 -4.92 4.05
N HIS A 158 1.34 -6.21 3.77
CA HIS A 158 1.07 -6.78 2.45
C HIS A 158 -0.01 -7.85 2.57
N ILE A 159 -1.07 -7.73 1.76
CA ILE A 159 -2.15 -8.73 1.72
C ILE A 159 -2.72 -8.77 0.31
N TYR A 160 -2.75 -9.97 -0.26
CA TYR A 160 -3.50 -10.29 -1.47
C TYR A 160 -4.69 -11.18 -1.12
N THR A 161 -5.83 -10.97 -1.78
CA THR A 161 -7.04 -11.77 -1.58
C THR A 161 -7.52 -12.34 -2.90
N ALA A 162 -7.94 -13.60 -2.95
CA ALA A 162 -8.61 -14.12 -4.13
C ALA A 162 -9.53 -15.29 -3.77
N SER A 163 -10.63 -15.42 -4.51
CA SER A 163 -11.44 -16.62 -4.52
C SER A 163 -12.18 -16.77 -5.84
N ASN A 164 -12.42 -18.01 -6.25
CA ASN A 164 -13.33 -18.33 -7.35
C ASN A 164 -14.81 -18.21 -6.95
N ASP A 165 -15.11 -18.20 -5.64
CA ASP A 165 -16.44 -17.92 -5.11
C ASP A 165 -16.61 -16.41 -4.92
N HIS A 166 -17.70 -15.85 -5.45
CA HIS A 166 -17.93 -14.40 -5.42
C HIS A 166 -18.02 -13.84 -4.00
N LEU A 167 -18.79 -14.48 -3.11
CA LEU A 167 -19.02 -13.97 -1.76
C LEU A 167 -17.74 -14.03 -0.94
N LYS A 168 -16.96 -15.10 -1.06
CA LYS A 168 -15.61 -15.17 -0.47
C LYS A 168 -14.71 -14.07 -1.03
N ASN A 169 -14.67 -13.88 -2.35
CA ASN A 169 -13.82 -12.87 -2.99
C ASN A 169 -14.18 -11.44 -2.58
N ALA A 170 -15.47 -11.09 -2.57
CA ALA A 170 -15.93 -9.74 -2.25
C ALA A 170 -15.83 -9.39 -0.76
N THR A 171 -15.85 -10.40 0.13
CA THR A 171 -15.72 -10.18 1.58
C THR A 171 -14.28 -10.29 2.09
N ALA A 172 -13.40 -10.98 1.37
CA ALA A 172 -11.98 -11.13 1.70
C ALA A 172 -11.24 -9.83 2.05
N PRO A 173 -11.46 -8.69 1.36
CA PRO A 173 -10.76 -7.44 1.66
C PRO A 173 -10.99 -6.90 3.08
N ARG A 174 -12.04 -7.35 3.77
CA ARG A 174 -12.30 -7.02 5.18
C ARG A 174 -11.20 -7.54 6.11
N SER A 175 -10.42 -8.55 5.68
CA SER A 175 -9.20 -8.97 6.39
C SER A 175 -8.22 -7.82 6.58
N ALA A 176 -8.04 -6.98 5.56
CA ALA A 176 -7.13 -5.83 5.62
C ALA A 176 -7.60 -4.78 6.63
N GLU A 177 -8.91 -4.59 6.77
CA GLU A 177 -9.45 -3.66 7.76
C GLU A 177 -9.03 -4.08 9.18
N ARG A 178 -9.18 -5.37 9.49
CA ARG A 178 -8.73 -5.89 10.77
C ARG A 178 -7.21 -5.86 10.92
N ALA A 179 -6.46 -6.15 9.86
CA ALA A 179 -4.99 -6.04 9.87
C ALA A 179 -4.51 -4.62 10.20
N ILE A 180 -5.13 -3.61 9.58
CA ILE A 180 -4.82 -2.20 9.83
C ILE A 180 -5.12 -1.81 11.29
N GLU A 181 -6.28 -2.21 11.80
CA GLU A 181 -6.67 -1.94 13.19
C GLU A 181 -5.70 -2.57 14.20
N ILE A 182 -5.30 -3.83 13.97
CA ILE A 182 -4.32 -4.53 14.81
C ILE A 182 -2.97 -3.82 14.73
N THR A 183 -2.49 -3.51 13.52
CA THR A 183 -1.21 -2.81 13.33
C THR A 183 -1.20 -1.46 14.04
N GLY A 184 -2.28 -0.67 13.94
CA GLY A 184 -2.43 0.58 14.67
C GLY A 184 -2.32 0.37 16.19
N GLY A 185 -2.96 -0.68 16.71
CA GLY A 185 -2.84 -1.07 18.12
C GLY A 185 -1.43 -1.51 18.51
N LEU A 186 -0.71 -2.22 17.64
CA LEU A 186 0.69 -2.60 17.85
C LEU A 186 1.59 -1.36 17.90
N ILE A 187 1.38 -0.38 17.01
CA ILE A 187 2.11 0.89 16.99
C ILE A 187 1.89 1.64 18.32
N ASP A 188 0.66 1.71 18.81
CA ASP A 188 0.36 2.32 20.12
C ASP A 188 1.06 1.58 21.27
N LEU A 189 1.00 0.24 21.28
CA LEU A 189 1.63 -0.59 22.29
C LEU A 189 3.15 -0.35 22.33
N VAL A 190 3.84 -0.42 21.19
CA VAL A 190 5.30 -0.26 21.17
C VAL A 190 5.73 1.15 21.56
N ARG A 191 4.95 2.18 21.19
CA ARG A 191 5.22 3.56 21.62
C ARG A 191 5.14 3.71 23.14
N ILE A 192 4.16 3.07 23.78
CA ILE A 192 4.03 3.05 25.25
C ILE A 192 5.24 2.34 25.86
N GLU A 193 5.55 1.12 25.41
CA GLU A 193 6.60 0.32 26.02
C GLU A 193 8.00 0.90 25.79
N ASN A 194 8.25 1.50 24.62
CA ASN A 194 9.51 2.15 24.28
C ASN A 194 9.57 3.61 24.79
N LYS A 195 8.52 4.07 25.50
CA LYS A 195 8.42 5.41 26.10
C LYS A 195 8.65 6.52 25.07
N VAL A 196 8.11 6.34 23.86
CA VAL A 196 8.21 7.34 22.79
C VAL A 196 7.43 8.59 23.22
N PRO A 197 8.05 9.79 23.21
CA PRO A 197 7.35 11.01 23.61
C PRO A 197 6.13 11.31 22.74
N TYR A 198 5.08 11.89 23.33
CA TYR A 198 3.86 12.26 22.61
C TYR A 198 4.09 13.31 21.50
N THR A 199 5.20 14.04 21.56
CA THR A 199 5.62 15.02 20.56
C THR A 199 6.23 14.39 19.30
N VAL A 200 6.63 13.12 19.36
CA VAL A 200 7.11 12.36 18.19
C VAL A 200 5.89 11.77 17.48
N PRO A 201 5.66 12.05 16.20
CA PRO A 201 4.56 11.45 15.43
C PRO A 201 4.57 9.92 15.50
N ALA A 202 3.38 9.31 15.51
CA ALA A 202 3.27 7.87 15.36
C ALA A 202 3.62 7.47 13.92
N PRO A 203 4.38 6.37 13.72
CA PRO A 203 4.48 5.78 12.39
C PRO A 203 3.11 5.49 11.82
N THR A 204 2.91 5.76 10.53
CA THR A 204 1.70 5.34 9.82
C THR A 204 1.91 4.00 9.14
N ILE A 205 0.84 3.41 8.62
CA ILE A 205 0.91 2.17 7.85
C ILE A 205 1.16 2.50 6.38
N CYS A 206 2.06 1.74 5.76
CA CYS A 206 2.29 1.71 4.33
C CYS A 206 1.68 0.42 3.77
N PHE A 207 0.52 0.48 3.14
CA PHE A 207 -0.08 -0.71 2.51
C PHE A 207 0.41 -0.80 1.06
N ASP A 208 1.70 -1.05 0.89
CA ASP A 208 2.42 -0.97 -0.39
C ASP A 208 2.26 -2.21 -1.29
N GLU A 209 1.65 -3.28 -0.79
CA GLU A 209 1.22 -4.41 -1.60
C GLU A 209 -0.20 -4.85 -1.24
N TRP A 210 -1.15 -4.50 -2.10
CA TRP A 210 -2.51 -5.03 -2.05
C TRP A 210 -3.07 -5.19 -3.47
N ASN A 211 -3.82 -6.27 -3.68
CA ASN A 211 -4.72 -6.44 -4.81
C ASN A 211 -5.58 -7.71 -4.64
N VAL A 212 -6.40 -7.97 -5.65
CA VAL A 212 -6.80 -9.34 -5.97
C VAL A 212 -5.66 -10.02 -6.72
N TRP A 213 -5.18 -11.16 -6.20
CA TRP A 213 -4.20 -12.00 -6.89
C TRP A 213 -4.37 -13.48 -6.54
N ASP A 214 -4.56 -14.31 -7.56
CA ASP A 214 -4.46 -15.77 -7.44
C ASP A 214 -3.25 -16.26 -8.25
N PRO A 215 -2.17 -16.75 -7.60
CA PRO A 215 -1.00 -17.29 -8.27
C PRO A 215 -1.29 -18.49 -9.19
N VAL A 216 -2.43 -19.17 -9.03
CA VAL A 216 -2.87 -20.22 -9.96
C VAL A 216 -3.45 -19.62 -11.23
N ARG A 217 -4.22 -18.52 -11.14
CA ARG A 217 -4.75 -17.80 -12.32
C ARG A 217 -3.66 -17.04 -13.06
N ALA A 218 -2.70 -16.49 -12.33
CA ALA A 218 -1.63 -15.66 -12.84
C ALA A 218 -0.30 -15.96 -12.13
N PRO A 219 0.42 -17.01 -12.56
CA PRO A 219 1.71 -17.37 -11.96
C PRO A 219 2.76 -16.28 -12.18
N GLY A 220 3.52 -15.98 -11.12
CA GLY A 220 4.51 -14.89 -11.12
C GLY A 220 5.70 -15.13 -12.05
N ASP A 221 6.17 -16.37 -12.16
CA ASP A 221 7.30 -16.77 -13.02
C ASP A 221 7.02 -16.66 -14.53
N ILE A 222 5.76 -16.43 -14.91
CA ILE A 222 5.36 -16.13 -16.30
C ILE A 222 4.77 -14.72 -16.46
N GLY A 223 4.98 -13.84 -15.48
CA GLY A 223 4.64 -12.42 -15.55
C GLY A 223 3.36 -12.00 -14.82
N ALA A 224 2.64 -12.92 -14.16
CA ALA A 224 1.44 -12.64 -13.37
C ALA A 224 0.39 -11.71 -14.08
N GLU A 225 0.18 -11.91 -15.37
CA GLU A 225 -0.82 -11.16 -16.15
C GLU A 225 -2.25 -11.65 -15.86
N GLU A 226 -2.79 -11.25 -14.72
CA GLU A 226 -4.14 -11.65 -14.29
C GLU A 226 -5.25 -10.93 -15.07
N LYS A 227 -6.30 -11.69 -15.41
CA LYS A 227 -7.50 -11.16 -16.07
C LYS A 227 -8.63 -10.99 -15.06
N TYR A 228 -8.99 -9.74 -14.78
CA TYR A 228 -9.95 -9.44 -13.73
C TYR A 228 -11.42 -9.55 -14.19
N THR A 229 -12.23 -10.12 -13.30
CA THR A 229 -13.68 -10.28 -13.44
C THR A 229 -14.45 -9.12 -12.79
N LEU A 230 -15.78 -9.12 -12.90
CA LEU A 230 -16.62 -8.19 -12.12
C LEU A 230 -16.53 -8.48 -10.60
N SER A 231 -16.40 -9.75 -10.21
CA SER A 231 -16.20 -10.13 -8.81
C SER A 231 -14.94 -9.48 -8.24
N ASP A 232 -13.85 -9.48 -8.99
CA ASP A 232 -12.59 -8.86 -8.58
C ASP A 232 -12.71 -7.33 -8.50
N ALA A 233 -13.45 -6.71 -9.42
CA ALA A 233 -13.71 -5.27 -9.35
C ALA A 233 -14.55 -4.87 -8.12
N LEU A 234 -15.51 -5.71 -7.71
CA LEU A 234 -16.26 -5.49 -6.47
C LEU A 234 -15.37 -5.66 -5.24
N ALA A 235 -14.51 -6.68 -5.22
CA ALA A 235 -13.50 -6.86 -4.17
C ALA A 235 -12.55 -5.65 -4.08
N VAL A 236 -12.04 -5.14 -5.21
CA VAL A 236 -11.24 -3.91 -5.24
C VAL A 236 -12.04 -2.69 -4.73
N GLY A 237 -13.34 -2.62 -5.01
CA GLY A 237 -14.22 -1.60 -4.41
C GLY A 237 -14.26 -1.69 -2.88
N VAL A 238 -14.35 -2.89 -2.31
CA VAL A 238 -14.30 -3.12 -0.85
C VAL A 238 -12.94 -2.77 -0.28
N TRP A 239 -11.84 -3.17 -0.93
CA TRP A 239 -10.47 -2.75 -0.57
C TRP A 239 -10.36 -1.22 -0.44
N LEU A 240 -10.82 -0.50 -1.45
CA LEU A 240 -10.75 0.96 -1.46
C LEU A 240 -11.63 1.58 -0.36
N ASN A 241 -12.81 1.02 -0.10
CA ASN A 241 -13.64 1.43 1.02
C ASN A 241 -12.95 1.19 2.39
N VAL A 242 -12.25 0.06 2.56
CA VAL A 242 -11.44 -0.23 3.75
C VAL A 242 -10.41 0.88 3.97
N PHE A 243 -9.65 1.25 2.94
CA PHE A 243 -8.65 2.32 3.07
C PHE A 243 -9.25 3.66 3.43
N ILE A 244 -10.41 4.02 2.87
CA ILE A 244 -11.11 5.25 3.27
C ILE A 244 -11.53 5.18 4.74
N ARG A 245 -12.11 4.08 5.22
CA ARG A 245 -12.50 3.96 6.63
C ARG A 245 -11.30 4.00 7.58
N GLN A 246 -10.17 3.45 7.14
CA GLN A 246 -8.97 3.27 7.96
C GLN A 246 -7.88 4.34 7.71
N ALA A 247 -8.20 5.43 6.99
CA ALA A 247 -7.24 6.47 6.60
C ALA A 247 -6.56 7.18 7.79
N LYS A 248 -7.09 7.06 9.02
CA LYS A 248 -6.40 7.55 10.22
C LYS A 248 -5.09 6.81 10.52
N TYR A 249 -4.95 5.57 10.07
CA TYR A 249 -3.77 4.74 10.31
C TYR A 249 -2.85 4.68 9.09
N ILE A 250 -3.40 4.84 7.88
CA ILE A 250 -2.66 4.65 6.62
C ILE A 250 -2.06 5.97 6.15
N GLY A 251 -0.75 5.97 5.92
CA GLY A 251 -0.03 7.09 5.29
C GLY A 251 0.15 6.91 3.78
N MET A 252 0.23 5.66 3.31
CA MET A 252 0.41 5.32 1.90
C MET A 252 -0.23 3.97 1.58
N ALA A 253 -0.80 3.81 0.38
CA ALA A 253 -1.26 2.52 -0.13
C ALA A 253 -0.95 2.41 -1.63
N ASN A 254 -0.38 1.28 -2.06
CA ASN A 254 0.06 1.06 -3.44
C ASN A 254 -0.58 -0.21 -3.99
N ILE A 255 -1.37 -0.06 -5.04
CA ILE A 255 -1.93 -1.23 -5.73
C ILE A 255 -0.80 -1.97 -6.43
N ALA A 256 -0.71 -3.27 -6.17
CA ALA A 256 0.25 -4.14 -6.83
C ALA A 256 -0.43 -4.81 -8.04
N GLN A 257 -0.12 -4.47 -9.29
CA GLN A 257 0.86 -3.46 -9.74
C GLN A 257 0.34 -2.54 -10.86
N SER A 258 1.20 -1.63 -11.32
CA SER A 258 0.80 -0.46 -12.11
C SER A 258 0.52 -0.75 -13.59
N VAL A 259 1.21 -1.70 -14.22
CA VAL A 259 1.03 -2.07 -15.64
C VAL A 259 1.32 -3.56 -15.85
N ASN A 260 0.45 -4.27 -16.58
CA ASN A 260 0.49 -5.70 -16.94
C ASN A 260 0.46 -6.68 -15.75
N VAL A 261 1.45 -6.64 -14.87
CA VAL A 261 1.61 -7.53 -13.71
C VAL A 261 0.50 -7.22 -12.71
N ILE A 262 -0.43 -8.16 -12.49
CA ILE A 262 -1.62 -8.02 -11.62
C ILE A 262 -2.20 -6.60 -11.63
N SER A 263 -2.45 -6.07 -12.82
CA SER A 263 -2.63 -4.63 -12.99
C SER A 263 -4.04 -4.24 -13.47
N PRO A 264 -4.61 -3.12 -13.00
CA PRO A 264 -5.78 -2.52 -13.61
C PRO A 264 -5.57 -2.10 -15.09
N LEU A 265 -4.33 -1.95 -15.54
CA LEU A 265 -3.98 -1.58 -16.91
C LEU A 265 -3.14 -2.66 -17.59
N MET A 266 -3.59 -3.10 -18.76
CA MET A 266 -2.81 -3.97 -19.64
C MET A 266 -2.37 -3.19 -20.87
N THR A 267 -1.19 -3.55 -21.39
CA THR A 267 -0.62 -3.01 -22.62
C THR A 267 -0.32 -4.14 -23.59
N THR A 268 -0.61 -3.91 -24.86
CA THR A 268 -0.18 -4.77 -25.96
C THR A 268 0.51 -3.91 -27.01
N LYS A 269 1.01 -4.52 -28.09
CA LYS A 269 1.58 -3.77 -29.22
C LYS A 269 0.55 -2.89 -29.92
N GLU A 270 -0.73 -3.23 -29.78
CA GLU A 270 -1.86 -2.59 -30.44
C GLU A 270 -2.53 -1.50 -29.59
N GLY A 271 -2.33 -1.49 -28.26
CA GLY A 271 -2.92 -0.46 -27.41
C GLY A 271 -2.96 -0.78 -25.92
N ILE A 272 -3.87 -0.10 -25.22
CA ILE A 272 -4.06 -0.17 -23.78
C ILE A 272 -5.46 -0.72 -23.49
N LEU A 273 -5.55 -1.71 -22.60
CA LEU A 273 -6.80 -2.23 -22.08
C LEU A 273 -6.96 -1.85 -20.60
N LYS A 274 -8.10 -1.24 -20.28
CA LYS A 274 -8.52 -0.95 -18.90
C LYS A 274 -9.30 -2.15 -18.36
N GLN A 275 -8.75 -2.85 -17.37
CA GLN A 275 -9.40 -4.00 -16.76
C GLN A 275 -10.62 -3.58 -15.92
N THR A 276 -11.42 -4.54 -15.46
CA THR A 276 -12.60 -4.27 -14.61
C THR A 276 -12.22 -3.49 -13.34
N THR A 277 -11.06 -3.79 -12.75
CA THR A 277 -10.49 -3.14 -11.55
C THR A 277 -10.01 -1.71 -11.78
N TRP A 278 -9.84 -1.26 -13.03
CA TRP A 278 -9.49 0.14 -13.35
C TRP A 278 -10.56 1.13 -12.91
N TRP A 279 -11.83 0.77 -13.10
CA TRP A 279 -12.96 1.65 -12.86
C TRP A 279 -13.15 2.03 -11.39
N PRO A 280 -13.16 1.09 -10.42
CA PRO A 280 -13.23 1.47 -9.01
C PRO A 280 -12.02 2.32 -8.60
N LEU A 281 -10.80 1.98 -9.05
CA LEU A 281 -9.61 2.78 -8.74
C LEU A 281 -9.71 4.22 -9.27
N LEU A 282 -10.17 4.40 -10.51
CA LEU A 282 -10.41 5.71 -11.11
C LEU A 282 -11.47 6.51 -10.33
N LEU A 283 -12.58 5.89 -9.96
CA LEU A 283 -13.67 6.58 -9.25
C LEU A 283 -13.25 7.02 -7.85
N PHE A 284 -12.57 6.15 -7.09
CA PHE A 284 -12.08 6.50 -5.76
C PHE A 284 -11.00 7.58 -5.83
N SER A 285 -10.03 7.46 -6.74
CA SER A 285 -8.98 8.47 -6.90
C SER A 285 -9.51 9.85 -7.32
N LYS A 286 -10.66 9.91 -7.98
CA LYS A 286 -11.28 11.17 -8.38
C LYS A 286 -12.17 11.78 -7.30
N TYR A 287 -13.00 10.96 -6.63
CA TYR A 287 -14.10 11.48 -5.81
C TYR A 287 -13.93 11.28 -4.31
N MET A 288 -13.13 10.32 -3.86
CA MET A 288 -12.95 10.00 -2.44
C MET A 288 -11.75 10.77 -1.88
N ARG A 289 -11.91 12.09 -1.78
CA ARG A 289 -10.86 13.05 -1.36
C ARG A 289 -11.38 13.95 -0.23
N GLY A 290 -10.45 14.42 0.61
CA GLY A 290 -10.75 15.23 1.78
C GLY A 290 -10.74 14.42 3.08
N TRP A 291 -11.71 14.68 3.96
CA TRP A 291 -11.80 14.02 5.26
C TRP A 291 -12.77 12.86 5.24
N THR A 292 -12.43 11.80 5.95
CA THR A 292 -13.30 10.63 6.10
C THR A 292 -14.50 10.99 6.96
N VAL A 293 -15.66 10.44 6.61
CA VAL A 293 -16.91 10.62 7.37
C VAL A 293 -17.28 9.27 7.96
N ALA A 294 -17.59 9.26 9.25
CA ALA A 294 -18.12 8.07 9.91
C ALA A 294 -19.50 7.74 9.34
N VAL A 295 -19.64 6.59 8.69
CA VAL A 295 -20.90 6.11 8.11
C VAL A 295 -21.48 5.02 8.99
N ASN A 296 -22.75 5.15 9.37
CA ASN A 296 -23.50 4.09 10.03
C ASN A 296 -24.38 3.38 8.99
N VAL A 297 -23.99 2.16 8.60
CA VAL A 297 -24.78 1.33 7.69
C VAL A 297 -25.61 0.35 8.49
N ARG A 298 -26.92 0.33 8.22
CA ARG A 298 -27.84 -0.66 8.78
C ARG A 298 -28.32 -1.59 7.67
N CYS A 299 -27.66 -2.72 7.52
CA CYS A 299 -28.09 -3.82 6.66
C CYS A 299 -27.82 -5.16 7.35
N GLY A 300 -28.38 -6.24 6.82
CA GLY A 300 -27.93 -7.57 7.22
C GLY A 300 -26.47 -7.80 6.81
N GLU A 301 -25.92 -8.92 7.26
CA GLU A 301 -24.58 -9.35 6.88
C GLU A 301 -24.61 -10.69 6.14
N TYR A 302 -23.59 -10.92 5.34
CA TYR A 302 -23.27 -12.27 4.88
C TYR A 302 -22.79 -13.07 6.09
N GLU A 303 -23.33 -14.28 6.29
CA GLU A 303 -23.00 -15.16 7.44
C GLU A 303 -22.29 -16.45 7.00
N GLY A 304 -22.08 -16.66 5.70
CA GLY A 304 -21.45 -17.86 5.16
C GLY A 304 -19.92 -17.87 5.32
N GLU A 305 -19.28 -18.83 4.65
CA GLU A 305 -17.83 -19.00 4.66
C GLU A 305 -17.11 -17.81 4.03
N THR A 306 -16.00 -17.39 4.64
CA THR A 306 -15.10 -16.35 4.14
C THR A 306 -13.73 -16.90 3.81
N GLU A 307 -12.98 -16.16 3.00
CA GLU A 307 -11.55 -16.39 2.76
C GLU A 307 -10.81 -15.08 3.09
N PRO A 308 -9.90 -15.04 4.08
CA PRO A 308 -9.62 -16.10 5.03
C PRO A 308 -10.78 -16.40 5.99
N SER A 309 -10.82 -17.63 6.50
CA SER A 309 -11.90 -18.12 7.37
C SER A 309 -12.04 -17.36 8.69
N TRP A 310 -10.94 -16.80 9.20
CA TRP A 310 -10.92 -16.08 10.48
C TRP A 310 -11.68 -14.75 10.46
N ILE A 311 -11.98 -14.18 9.27
CA ILE A 311 -12.81 -12.96 9.15
C ILE A 311 -14.11 -13.15 9.93
N ARG A 312 -14.71 -14.34 9.85
CA ARG A 312 -15.97 -14.69 10.53
C ARG A 312 -16.00 -14.45 12.03
N GLY A 313 -14.88 -14.57 12.71
CA GLY A 313 -14.79 -14.39 14.16
C GLY A 313 -14.30 -13.02 14.59
N THR A 314 -13.94 -12.15 13.65
CA THR A 314 -13.15 -10.96 13.96
C THR A 314 -13.79 -9.67 13.50
N ILE A 315 -14.47 -9.67 12.36
CA ILE A 315 -15.06 -8.45 11.78
C ILE A 315 -16.35 -8.78 11.01
N GLU A 316 -17.31 -7.87 11.07
CA GLU A 316 -18.57 -7.97 10.34
C GLU A 316 -18.37 -7.91 8.82
N THR A 317 -19.27 -8.56 8.08
CA THR A 317 -19.30 -8.57 6.60
C THR A 317 -20.68 -8.11 6.10
N PRO A 318 -20.96 -6.80 6.17
CA PRO A 318 -22.25 -6.24 5.77
C PRO A 318 -22.51 -6.48 4.28
N TRP A 319 -23.77 -6.69 3.90
CA TRP A 319 -24.15 -6.81 2.49
C TRP A 319 -23.87 -5.54 1.68
N LEU A 320 -23.89 -4.38 2.33
CA LEU A 320 -23.51 -3.10 1.76
C LEU A 320 -22.21 -2.64 2.44
N ASP A 321 -21.08 -2.71 1.74
CA ASP A 321 -19.83 -2.13 2.20
C ASP A 321 -19.75 -0.67 1.74
N VAL A 322 -19.58 0.25 2.69
CA VAL A 322 -19.71 1.69 2.44
C VAL A 322 -18.57 2.46 3.07
N SER A 323 -18.11 3.48 2.36
CA SER A 323 -17.29 4.55 2.92
C SER A 323 -17.75 5.92 2.38
N ALA A 324 -17.42 6.99 3.11
CA ALA A 324 -17.73 8.34 2.67
C ALA A 324 -16.60 9.31 3.02
N THR A 325 -16.49 10.36 2.21
CA THR A 325 -15.58 11.50 2.43
C THR A 325 -16.32 12.81 2.24
N ILE A 326 -15.80 13.87 2.85
CA ILE A 326 -16.22 15.25 2.60
C ILE A 326 -15.00 16.07 2.17
N ASN A 327 -15.13 16.81 1.08
CA ASN A 327 -14.04 17.67 0.58
C ASN A 327 -14.12 19.08 1.18
N GLU A 328 -13.14 19.93 0.86
CA GLU A 328 -13.06 21.34 1.30
C GLU A 328 -14.27 22.20 0.88
N GLU A 329 -14.95 21.81 -0.20
CA GLU A 329 -16.15 22.48 -0.71
C GLU A 329 -17.44 22.01 -0.01
N GLY A 330 -17.34 21.06 0.92
CA GLY A 330 -18.48 20.47 1.61
C GLY A 330 -19.24 19.42 0.81
N ILE A 331 -18.69 18.94 -0.32
CA ILE A 331 -19.29 17.87 -1.13
C ILE A 331 -19.01 16.53 -0.44
N VAL A 332 -20.09 15.78 -0.18
CA VAL A 332 -20.01 14.42 0.36
C VAL A 332 -20.00 13.41 -0.78
N SER A 333 -18.91 12.64 -0.87
CA SER A 333 -18.80 11.49 -1.77
C SER A 333 -19.01 10.22 -0.97
N MET A 334 -19.92 9.34 -1.41
CA MET A 334 -20.19 8.05 -0.79
C MET A 334 -20.01 6.94 -1.81
N ALA A 335 -19.18 5.96 -1.47
CA ALA A 335 -18.98 4.75 -2.27
C ALA A 335 -19.72 3.59 -1.60
N VAL A 336 -20.53 2.86 -2.38
CA VAL A 336 -21.34 1.74 -1.90
C VAL A 336 -21.07 0.54 -2.80
N VAL A 337 -20.66 -0.56 -2.20
CA VAL A 337 -20.53 -1.87 -2.85
C VAL A 337 -21.60 -2.79 -2.28
N ASN A 338 -22.50 -3.30 -3.14
CA ASN A 338 -23.37 -4.41 -2.77
C ASN A 338 -22.60 -5.71 -3.04
N VAL A 339 -22.28 -6.46 -1.99
CA VAL A 339 -21.55 -7.73 -2.12
C VAL A 339 -22.46 -8.92 -2.42
N SER A 340 -23.78 -8.73 -2.45
CA SER A 340 -24.69 -9.80 -2.86
C SER A 340 -24.69 -9.97 -4.38
N ASP A 341 -24.62 -11.23 -4.82
CA ASP A 341 -24.77 -11.64 -6.22
C ASP A 341 -26.22 -11.76 -6.70
N SER A 342 -27.19 -11.67 -5.79
CA SER A 342 -28.56 -12.11 -6.05
C SER A 342 -29.65 -11.21 -5.44
N LYS A 343 -29.28 -10.28 -4.54
CA LYS A 343 -30.25 -9.43 -3.85
C LYS A 343 -29.88 -7.96 -3.96
N ASP A 344 -30.88 -7.16 -4.34
CA ASP A 344 -30.83 -5.72 -4.20
C ASP A 344 -31.18 -5.30 -2.76
N PHE A 345 -30.58 -4.22 -2.30
CA PHE A 345 -30.88 -3.62 -1.00
C PHE A 345 -31.36 -2.18 -1.18
N SER A 346 -32.47 -1.85 -0.52
CA SER A 346 -32.95 -0.48 -0.39
C SER A 346 -32.55 0.07 0.98
N THR A 347 -31.94 1.24 1.00
CA THR A 347 -31.60 1.95 2.24
C THR A 347 -31.92 3.44 2.12
N LYS A 348 -32.09 4.11 3.25
CA LYS A 348 -32.29 5.56 3.32
C LYS A 348 -30.97 6.24 3.65
N LEU A 349 -30.64 7.29 2.90
CA LEU A 349 -29.53 8.16 3.21
C LEU A 349 -30.03 9.34 4.04
N GLU A 350 -29.56 9.43 5.28
CA GLU A 350 -29.88 10.52 6.22
C GLU A 350 -28.59 11.28 6.58
N GLY A 351 -28.71 12.54 6.99
CA GLY A 351 -27.57 13.35 7.44
C GLY A 351 -26.90 14.22 6.37
N VAL A 352 -27.32 14.14 5.11
CA VAL A 352 -26.95 15.10 4.05
C VAL A 352 -28.15 15.96 3.68
N SER A 353 -27.95 17.26 3.56
CA SER A 353 -28.95 18.21 3.05
C SER A 353 -28.51 18.66 1.66
N ASN A 354 -29.37 18.49 0.64
CA ASN A 354 -29.23 18.94 -0.76
C ASN A 354 -28.84 17.89 -1.83
N TYR A 355 -28.78 18.36 -3.08
CA TYR A 355 -28.73 17.65 -4.35
C TYR A 355 -27.75 16.46 -4.38
N ILE A 356 -28.29 15.27 -4.63
CA ILE A 356 -27.52 14.02 -4.76
C ILE A 356 -27.24 13.77 -6.24
N THR A 357 -25.97 13.80 -6.63
CA THR A 357 -25.52 13.32 -7.94
C THR A 357 -25.11 11.85 -7.81
N LYS A 358 -25.75 10.96 -8.57
CA LYS A 358 -25.44 9.52 -8.55
C LYS A 358 -24.56 9.16 -9.75
N HIS A 359 -23.35 8.67 -9.48
CA HIS A 359 -22.53 7.98 -10.48
C HIS A 359 -22.74 6.48 -10.28
N CYS A 360 -23.64 5.88 -11.06
CA CYS A 360 -23.90 4.44 -11.00
C CYS A 360 -23.25 3.78 -12.20
N HIS A 361 -22.39 2.78 -11.97
CA HIS A 361 -21.92 1.87 -13.02
C HIS A 361 -22.68 0.55 -12.87
N LYS A 362 -23.87 0.51 -13.46
CA LYS A 362 -24.50 -0.77 -13.81
C LYS A 362 -24.05 -1.12 -15.22
N GLN A 363 -23.67 -2.37 -15.46
CA GLN A 363 -23.66 -2.88 -16.81
C GLN A 363 -25.12 -3.07 -17.18
N ASP A 364 -25.65 -2.24 -18.07
CA ASP A 364 -26.99 -2.43 -18.63
C ASP A 364 -27.05 -3.86 -19.19
N GLN A 365 -27.90 -4.70 -18.60
CA GLN A 365 -28.40 -5.85 -19.34
C GLN A 365 -29.25 -5.28 -20.47
N PRO A 366 -29.10 -5.73 -21.73
CA PRO A 366 -30.05 -5.33 -22.76
C PRO A 366 -31.42 -5.82 -22.32
N ASP A 367 -32.36 -4.88 -22.18
CA ASP A 367 -33.77 -5.17 -22.01
C ASP A 367 -34.15 -6.23 -23.05
N LYS A 368 -34.58 -7.39 -22.58
CA LYS A 368 -35.30 -8.34 -23.43
C LYS A 368 -36.75 -7.88 -23.42
N ASP A 369 -37.20 -7.47 -24.60
CA ASP A 369 -38.57 -7.10 -24.96
C ASP A 369 -39.67 -7.99 -24.33
#